data_AF-C0C6A5-F1
#
_entry.id   AF-C0C6A5-F1
#
_cell.length_a   1.000
_cell.length_b   1.000
_cell.length_c   1.000
_cell.angle_alpha   90.00
_cell.angle_beta   90.00
_cell.angle_gamma   90.00
#
_symmetry.space_group_name_H-M   'P 1'
#
loop_
_entity.id
_entity.type
_entity.pdbx_description
1 polymer ?
#
loop_
_entity_poly.entity_id
_entity_poly.type
_entity_poly.pdbx_seq_one_letter_code
_entity_poly.pdbx_strand_id
1 'polypeptide(L)' 'MKIDVSVKPEQRIRDVLDILSDNGVLAITEPAEGMSVRSWRQKTYVNPYLTFKQAEIRHGDILTVL' A
#
# COMPACT_ATOMS: atom_id res chain seq x y z
N MET A 1 1.89 8.65 10.61
CA MET A 1 0.62 9.21 10.08
C MET A 1 -0.27 8.05 9.68
N LYS A 2 -1.59 8.14 9.88
CA LYS A 2 -2.56 7.14 9.44
C LYS A 2 -3.56 7.83 8.52
N ILE A 3 -3.84 7.20 7.38
CA ILE A 3 -4.82 7.68 6.39
C ILE A 3 -5.75 6.52 6.05
N ASP A 4 -7.02 6.84 5.84
CA ASP A 4 -8.00 5.90 5.32
C ASP A 4 -8.15 6.17 3.82
N VAL A 5 -8.01 5.12 3.00
CA VAL A 5 -8.02 5.23 1.54
C VAL A 5 -9.05 4.26 0.99
N SER A 6 -9.89 4.74 0.07
CA SER A 6 -10.77 3.89 -0.74
C SER A 6 -10.06 3.51 -2.03
N VAL A 7 -9.97 2.22 -2.31
CA VAL A 7 -9.30 1.67 -3.50
C VAL A 7 -10.21 0.66 -4.18
N LYS A 8 -10.06 0.50 -5.49
CA LYS A 8 -10.63 -0.63 -6.22
C LYS A 8 -9.75 -1.87 -6.03
N PRO A 9 -10.33 -3.08 -5.88
CA PRO A 9 -9.56 -4.30 -5.68
C PRO A 9 -8.53 -4.58 -6.78
N GLU A 10 -8.78 -4.09 -8.00
CA GLU A 10 -7.94 -4.29 -9.18
C GLU A 10 -6.77 -3.29 -9.28
N GLN A 11 -6.72 -2.27 -8.43
CA GLN A 11 -5.59 -1.34 -8.42
C GLN A 11 -4.36 -2.01 -7.81
N ARG A 12 -3.18 -1.74 -8.40
CA ARG A 12 -1.91 -2.13 -7.80
C ARG A 12 -1.63 -1.29 -6.56
N ILE A 13 -1.06 -1.93 -5.54
CA ILE A 13 -0.72 -1.28 -4.28
C ILE A 13 0.24 -0.12 -4.54
N ARG A 14 1.30 -0.38 -5.32
CA ARG A 14 2.29 0.63 -5.70
C ARG A 14 1.68 1.84 -6.41
N ASP A 15 0.85 1.61 -7.44
CA ASP A 15 0.24 2.70 -8.20
C ASP A 15 -0.55 3.65 -7.28
N VAL A 16 -1.22 3.11 -6.25
CA VAL A 16 -1.91 3.92 -5.24
C VAL A 16 -0.93 4.65 -4.32
N LEU A 17 0.15 4.01 -3.88
CA LEU A 17 1.17 4.64 -3.04
C LEU A 17 1.87 5.79 -3.75
N ASP A 18 2.21 5.60 -5.03
CA ASP A 18 2.82 6.64 -5.88
C ASP A 18 1.86 7.85 -6.01
N ILE A 19 0.57 7.62 -6.30
CA ILE A 19 -0.43 8.69 -6.33
C ILE A 19 -0.52 9.43 -4.99
N LEU A 20 -0.52 8.71 -3.86
CA LEU A 20 -0.61 9.33 -2.54
C LEU A 20 0.66 10.15 -2.21
N SER A 21 1.82 9.68 -2.65
CA SER A 21 3.09 10.37 -2.48
C SER A 21 3.17 11.62 -3.35
N ASP A 22 2.82 11.52 -4.63
CA ASP A 22 2.84 12.62 -5.60
C ASP A 22 1.88 13.74 -5.21
N ASN A 23 0.76 13.41 -4.55
CA ASN A 23 -0.20 14.39 -4.03
C ASN A 23 0.16 14.91 -2.62
N GLY A 24 1.29 14.50 -2.04
CA GLY A 24 1.72 14.93 -0.70
C GLY A 24 0.84 14.41 0.45
N VAL A 25 -0.01 13.40 0.19
CA VAL A 25 -0.90 12.79 1.20
C VAL A 25 -0.14 11.79 2.08
N LEU A 26 0.86 11.12 1.49
CA LEU A 26 1.70 10.15 2.18
C LEU A 26 3.17 10.47 1.90
N ALA A 27 3.94 10.83 2.92
CA ALA A 27 5.38 10.99 2.78
C ALA A 27 6.06 9.62 2.69
N ILE A 28 6.51 9.24 1.50
CA ILE A 28 7.32 8.05 1.27
C ILE A 28 8.75 8.52 1.06
N THR A 29 9.65 8.14 1.97
CA THR A 29 11.06 8.58 1.94
C THR A 29 11.98 7.58 1.24
N GLU A 30 11.53 6.34 1.06
CA GLU A 30 12.30 5.27 0.45
C GLU A 30 12.21 5.31 -1.08
N PRO A 31 13.32 5.08 -1.80
CA PRO A 31 13.28 4.96 -3.24
C PRO A 31 12.43 3.76 -3.64
N ALA A 32 11.86 3.88 -4.82
CA ALA A 32 10.80 2.99 -5.28
C ALA A 32 11.25 1.51 -5.36
N GLU A 33 12.54 1.20 -5.52
CA GLU A 33 13.04 -0.19 -5.51
C GLU A 33 13.12 -0.85 -4.12
N GLY A 34 13.08 -0.06 -3.03
CA GLY A 34 13.21 -0.56 -1.64
C GLY A 34 11.89 -0.68 -0.86
N MET A 35 10.79 -0.15 -1.41
CA MET A 35 9.52 -0.01 -0.71
C MET A 35 8.96 -1.35 -0.21
N SER A 36 8.77 -1.45 1.12
CA SER A 36 8.23 -2.64 1.77
C SER A 36 6.84 -2.36 2.34
N VAL A 37 5.84 -3.15 1.96
CA VAL A 37 4.47 -2.97 2.49
C VAL A 37 4.15 -4.13 3.43
N ARG A 38 3.80 -3.83 4.68
CA ARG A 38 3.42 -4.83 5.68
C ARG A 38 1.91 -4.84 5.89
N SER A 39 1.29 -6.01 5.78
CA SER A 39 -0.10 -6.25 6.17
C SER A 39 -0.20 -6.65 7.63
N TRP A 40 -1.02 -5.93 8.40
CA TRP A 40 -1.24 -6.24 9.80
C TRP A 40 -2.08 -7.50 9.99
N ARG A 41 -3.11 -7.70 9.16
CA ARG A 41 -3.98 -8.88 9.23
C ARG A 41 -3.22 -10.16 8.90
N GLN A 42 -2.42 -10.13 7.85
CA GLN A 42 -1.65 -11.30 7.40
C GLN A 42 -0.33 -11.48 8.19
N LYS A 43 0.07 -10.49 8.98
CA LYS A 43 1.32 -10.47 9.77
C LYS A 43 2.58 -10.68 8.92
N THR A 44 2.54 -10.29 7.64
CA THR A 44 3.64 -10.49 6.67
C THR A 44 3.79 -9.28 5.74
N TYR A 45 4.88 -9.28 4.98
CA TYR A 45 5.09 -8.35 3.88
C TYR A 45 4.28 -8.78 2.65
N VAL A 46 3.72 -7.80 1.96
CA VAL A 46 2.99 -7.99 0.71
C VAL A 46 3.78 -7.36 -0.42
N ASN A 47 3.77 -8.02 -1.58
CA ASN A 47 4.44 -7.52 -2.76
C ASN A 47 3.67 -6.30 -3.32
N PRO A 48 4.25 -5.09 -3.35
CA PRO A 48 3.56 -3.88 -3.78
C PRO A 48 3.23 -3.86 -5.28
N TYR A 49 3.82 -4.76 -6.08
CA TYR A 49 3.51 -4.91 -7.50
C TYR A 49 2.23 -5.73 -7.77
N LEU A 50 1.64 -6.33 -6.73
CA LEU A 50 0.34 -7.00 -6.82
C LEU A 50 -0.82 -6.00 -6.69
N THR A 51 -1.98 -6.39 -7.22
CA THR A 51 -3.24 -5.70 -6.91
C THR A 51 -3.68 -5.95 -5.47
N PHE A 52 -4.51 -5.07 -4.91
CA PHE A 52 -5.10 -5.29 -3.58
C PHE A 52 -5.79 -6.65 -3.50
N LYS A 53 -6.50 -7.07 -4.55
CA LYS A 53 -7.14 -8.38 -4.63
C LYS A 53 -6.14 -9.53 -4.63
N GLN A 54 -5.09 -9.46 -5.44
CA GLN A 54 -4.07 -10.52 -5.54
C GLN A 54 -3.24 -10.65 -4.26
N ALA A 55 -2.95 -9.54 -3.59
CA ALA A 55 -2.33 -9.50 -2.28
C ALA A 55 -3.31 -9.86 -1.14
N GLU A 56 -4.53 -10.28 -1.48
CA GLU A 56 -5.62 -10.62 -0.56
C GLU A 56 -5.98 -9.52 0.44
N ILE A 57 -5.74 -8.24 0.14
CA ILE A 57 -6.11 -7.10 1.00
C ILE A 57 -7.62 -6.88 0.96
N ARG A 58 -8.22 -6.72 2.15
CA ARG A 58 -9.68 -6.57 2.32
C ARG A 58 -10.01 -5.23 2.97
N HIS A 59 -11.29 -4.86 2.89
CA HIS A 59 -11.81 -3.67 3.58
C HIS A 59 -11.47 -3.75 5.09
N GLY A 60 -10.96 -2.64 5.62
CA GLY A 60 -10.53 -2.53 7.01
C GLY A 60 -9.10 -3.02 7.29
N ASP A 61 -8.40 -3.58 6.30
CA ASP A 61 -6.99 -3.95 6.48
C ASP A 61 -6.11 -2.71 6.67
N ILE A 62 -5.16 -2.83 7.58
CA ILE A 62 -4.14 -1.82 7.83
C ILE A 62 -2.84 -2.26 7.16
N LEU A 63 -2.31 -1.38 6.32
CA LEU A 63 -1.02 -1.52 5.68
C LEU A 63 -0.03 -0.51 6.27
N THR A 64 1.21 -0.94 6.49
CA THR A 64 2.32 -0.04 6.81
C THR A 64 3.29 -0.05 5.66
N VAL A 65 3.55 1.13 5.10
CA VAL A 65 4.63 1.35 4.14
C VAL A 65 5.89 1.63 4.94
N LEU A 66 6.94 0.88 4.64
CA LEU A 66 8.25 0.93 5.28
C LEU A 66 9.31 1.24 4.23
#